data_AF-A0A285UIQ3-F1
#
_entry.id   AF-A0A285UIQ3-F1
#
_cell.length_a   1.000
_cell.length_b   1.000
_cell.length_c   1.000
_cell.angle_alpha   90.00
_cell.angle_beta   90.00
_cell.angle_gamma   90.00
#
_symmetry.space_group_name_H-M   'P 1'
#
loop_
_entity.id
_entity.type
_entity.pdbx_description
1 polymer ?
#
loop_
_entity_poly.entity_id
_entity_poly.type
_entity_poly.pdbx_seq_one_letter_code
_entity_poly.pdbx_strand_id
1 'polypeptide(L)'
;MTSLPRIGKPAANALKNIGVTSLEQLSRVDKESLSRVHGIGPKAISTLEVELEREGLAFRKHEPLPFTPGFIVFGSLDCNNAPKREIIRDFAISYVEGNKYGFVMTCDEDMSLNILPAQELQGMQEIHQHLLKEKHDISMLDLKSIITHGKEGAAYGSAVTTKGESIDLAWFIEFKSHKKDALIDQVTFFEVR
;
A
#
# COMPACT_ATOMS: atom_id res chain seq x y z
N MET A 1 16.88 10.53 11.54
CA MET A 1 15.72 9.73 11.95
C MET A 1 15.58 9.87 13.45
N THR A 2 14.63 10.69 13.87
CA THR A 2 14.30 10.95 15.27
C THR A 2 13.57 9.74 15.84
N SER A 3 13.99 9.29 17.03
CA SER A 3 13.39 8.13 17.70
C SER A 3 11.97 8.41 18.19
N LEU A 4 11.12 7.37 18.22
CA LEU A 4 9.77 7.47 18.77
C LEU A 4 9.76 7.78 20.28
N PRO A 5 8.76 8.54 20.78
CA PRO A 5 8.63 8.85 22.20
C PRO A 5 8.30 7.59 23.02
N ARG A 6 8.49 7.69 24.34
CA ARG A 6 8.08 6.61 25.25
C ARG A 6 6.55 6.54 25.32
N ILE A 7 6.01 5.48 24.74
CA ILE A 7 4.59 5.13 24.78
C ILE A 7 4.39 3.77 25.46
N GLY A 8 3.14 3.39 25.71
CA GLY A 8 2.83 2.08 26.31
C GLY A 8 3.40 0.92 25.47
N LYS A 9 3.86 -0.15 26.14
CA LYS A 9 4.44 -1.34 25.49
C LYS A 9 3.59 -1.90 24.33
N PRO A 10 2.25 -1.96 24.41
CA PRO A 10 1.42 -2.40 23.28
C PRO A 10 1.58 -1.51 22.03
N ALA A 11 1.55 -0.19 22.20
CA ALA A 11 1.65 0.76 21.09
C ALA A 11 3.08 0.77 20.50
N ALA A 12 4.11 0.68 21.34
CA ALA A 12 5.50 0.59 20.87
C ALA A 12 5.73 -0.68 20.05
N ASN A 13 5.20 -1.82 20.49
CA ASN A 13 5.28 -3.07 19.74
C ASN A 13 4.48 -2.99 18.43
N ALA A 14 3.29 -2.39 18.44
CA ALA A 14 2.48 -2.21 17.25
C ALA A 14 3.20 -1.40 16.18
N LEU A 15 3.79 -0.24 16.55
CA LEU A 15 4.59 0.58 15.63
C LEU A 15 5.79 -0.20 15.06
N LYS A 16 6.50 -0.94 15.90
CA LYS A 16 7.62 -1.79 15.45
C LYS A 16 7.16 -2.87 14.46
N ASN A 17 6.03 -3.51 14.72
CA ASN A 17 5.49 -4.58 13.88
C ASN A 17 5.11 -4.08 12.49
N ILE A 18 4.65 -2.83 12.40
CA ILE A 18 4.39 -2.16 11.12
C ILE A 18 5.61 -1.42 10.58
N GLY A 19 6.83 -1.71 11.05
CA GLY A 19 8.07 -1.12 10.54
C GLY A 19 8.25 0.39 10.81
N VAL A 20 7.39 1.01 11.61
CA VAL A 20 7.51 2.42 11.99
C VAL A 20 8.40 2.53 13.22
N THR A 21 9.61 3.05 13.03
CA THR A 21 10.66 3.12 14.06
C THR A 21 11.16 4.55 14.33
N SER A 22 10.69 5.53 13.56
CA SER A 22 11.08 6.93 13.66
C SER A 22 9.89 7.88 13.44
N LEU A 23 10.03 9.14 13.88
CA LEU A 23 9.02 10.17 13.68
C LEU A 23 8.85 10.55 12.20
N GLU A 24 9.92 10.52 11.41
CA GLU A 24 9.85 10.81 9.96
C GLU A 24 9.15 9.69 9.17
N GLN A 25 9.20 8.45 9.65
CA GLN A 25 8.37 7.38 9.12
C GLN A 25 6.91 7.57 9.55
N LEU A 26 6.70 7.90 10.82
CA LEU A 26 5.36 8.12 11.37
C LEU A 26 4.64 9.29 10.69
N SER A 27 5.34 10.36 10.32
CA SER A 27 4.76 11.52 9.63
C SER A 27 4.21 11.18 8.24
N ARG A 28 4.54 10.01 7.68
CA ARG A 28 3.97 9.52 6.41
C ARG A 28 2.64 8.80 6.61
N VAL A 29 2.31 8.45 7.84
CA VAL A 29 1.08 7.76 8.22
C VAL A 29 0.01 8.79 8.57
N ASP A 30 -1.23 8.55 8.17
CA ASP A 30 -2.35 9.36 8.64
C ASP A 30 -2.90 8.83 9.98
N LYS A 31 -3.44 9.74 10.77
CA LYS A 31 -3.94 9.46 12.12
C LYS A 31 -5.07 8.42 12.15
N GLU A 32 -5.92 8.41 11.12
CA GLU A 32 -7.07 7.51 11.04
C GLU A 32 -6.65 6.07 10.72
N SER A 33 -5.68 5.88 9.83
CA SER A 33 -5.12 4.56 9.56
C SER A 33 -4.35 4.02 10.77
N LEU A 34 -3.63 4.89 11.48
CA LEU A 34 -2.90 4.50 12.68
C LEU A 34 -3.82 4.09 13.85
N SER A 35 -5.01 4.69 13.95
CA SER A 35 -5.98 4.37 15.01
C SER A 35 -6.61 3.00 14.86
N ARG A 36 -6.63 2.44 13.64
CA ARG A 36 -7.12 1.08 13.36
C ARG A 36 -6.13 0.00 13.77
N VAL A 37 -4.88 0.35 14.09
CA VAL A 37 -3.85 -0.61 14.47
C VAL A 37 -4.12 -1.15 15.86
N HIS A 38 -4.32 -2.47 15.96
CA HIS A 38 -4.50 -3.12 17.24
C HIS A 38 -3.30 -2.84 18.18
N GLY A 39 -3.60 -2.32 19.38
CA GLY A 39 -2.59 -1.96 20.38
C GLY A 39 -2.20 -0.48 20.40
N ILE A 40 -2.61 0.32 19.40
CA ILE A 40 -2.41 1.78 19.39
C ILE A 40 -3.70 2.46 19.84
N GLY A 41 -3.74 2.91 21.10
CA GLY A 41 -4.88 3.64 21.66
C GLY A 41 -4.78 5.17 21.54
N PRO A 42 -5.88 5.90 21.82
CA PRO A 42 -5.94 7.36 21.72
C PRO A 42 -4.82 8.08 22.48
N LYS A 43 -4.45 7.59 23.67
CA LYS A 43 -3.36 8.15 24.47
C LYS A 43 -1.99 8.07 23.77
N ALA A 44 -1.71 6.97 23.09
CA ALA A 44 -0.48 6.82 22.33
C ALA A 44 -0.48 7.80 21.15
N ILE A 45 -1.58 7.88 20.41
CA ILE A 45 -1.76 8.81 19.29
C ILE A 45 -1.54 10.27 19.73
N SER A 46 -2.16 10.72 20.82
CA SER A 46 -1.94 12.08 21.33
C SER A 46 -0.49 12.35 21.71
N THR A 47 0.21 11.35 22.28
CA THR A 47 1.64 11.50 22.62
C THR A 47 2.50 11.62 21.36
N LEU A 48 2.19 10.81 20.35
CA LEU A 48 2.88 10.83 19.06
C LEU A 48 2.65 12.14 18.31
N GLU A 49 1.42 12.67 18.34
CA GLU A 49 1.05 13.95 17.73
C GLU A 49 1.87 15.11 18.31
N VAL A 50 1.93 15.20 19.65
CA VAL A 50 2.74 16.22 20.35
C VAL A 50 4.22 16.10 19.97
N GLU A 51 4.77 14.89 19.89
CA GLU A 51 6.19 14.72 19.56
C GLU A 51 6.48 15.02 18.08
N LEU A 52 5.56 14.69 17.16
CA LEU A 52 5.64 15.12 15.77
C LEU A 52 5.68 16.65 15.68
N GLU A 53 4.76 17.35 16.35
CA GLU A 53 4.69 18.81 16.35
C GLU A 53 5.97 19.46 16.91
N ARG A 54 6.56 18.87 17.97
CA ARG A 54 7.83 19.35 18.55
C ARG A 54 9.00 19.28 17.58
N GLU A 55 9.01 18.30 16.69
CA GLU A 55 10.02 18.13 15.64
C GLU A 55 9.66 18.88 14.34
N GLY A 56 8.58 19.67 14.34
CA GLY A 56 8.10 20.38 13.15
C GLY A 56 7.48 19.46 12.09
N LEU A 57 7.08 18.25 12.49
CA LEU A 57 6.38 17.26 11.67
C LEU A 57 4.88 17.27 11.99
N ALA A 58 4.11 16.57 11.17
CA ALA A 58 2.70 16.29 11.42
C ALA A 58 2.34 14.92 10.87
N PHE A 59 1.22 14.35 11.32
CA PHE A 59 0.63 13.22 10.62
C PHE A 59 0.29 13.63 9.19
N ARG A 60 0.37 12.66 8.27
CA ARG A 60 -0.12 12.86 6.91
C ARG A 60 -1.63 13.14 6.95
N LYS A 61 -2.09 13.98 6.04
CA LYS A 61 -3.52 14.22 5.86
C LYS A 61 -4.22 12.90 5.51
N HIS A 62 -5.37 12.64 6.14
CA HIS A 62 -6.16 11.47 5.79
C HIS A 62 -6.72 11.62 4.37
N GLU A 63 -6.49 10.59 3.56
CA GLU A 63 -7.09 10.44 2.24
C GLU A 63 -7.91 9.15 2.23
N PRO A 64 -9.24 9.24 2.06
CA PRO A 64 -10.08 8.06 2.10
C PRO A 64 -9.79 7.19 0.88
N LEU A 65 -9.56 5.90 1.14
CA LEU A 65 -9.48 4.87 0.11
C LEU A 65 -10.90 4.40 -0.26
N PRO A 66 -11.14 3.91 -1.48
CA PRO A 66 -12.46 3.41 -1.90
C PRO A 66 -12.90 2.15 -1.15
N PHE A 67 -11.98 1.50 -0.44
CA PHE A 67 -12.23 0.37 0.45
C PHE A 67 -11.27 0.45 1.65
N THR A 68 -11.55 -0.33 2.69
CA THR A 68 -10.71 -0.40 3.89
C THR A 68 -9.87 -1.67 3.84
N PRO A 69 -8.54 -1.58 3.60
CA PRO A 69 -7.69 -2.76 3.56
C PRO A 69 -7.52 -3.39 4.94
N GLY A 70 -7.27 -4.69 4.99
CA GLY A 70 -6.95 -5.43 6.22
C GLY A 70 -5.58 -5.09 6.85
N PHE A 71 -4.82 -4.19 6.24
CA PHE A 71 -3.50 -3.73 6.66
C PHE A 71 -3.37 -2.21 6.51
N ILE A 72 -2.31 -1.64 7.06
CA ILE A 72 -2.07 -0.19 6.96
C ILE A 72 -1.51 0.13 5.58
N VAL A 73 -2.04 1.15 4.92
CA VAL A 73 -1.48 1.69 3.69
C VAL A 73 -1.03 3.12 3.93
N PHE A 74 0.19 3.46 3.52
CA PHE A 74 0.66 4.85 3.49
C PHE A 74 1.59 5.09 2.29
N GLY A 75 2.08 6.34 2.14
CA GLY A 75 2.94 6.75 1.03
C GLY A 75 2.25 7.71 0.05
N SER A 76 2.60 7.62 -1.23
CA SER A 76 2.06 8.39 -2.36
C SER A 76 0.61 7.98 -2.69
N LEU A 77 -0.31 8.22 -1.76
CA LEU A 77 -1.75 8.02 -1.98
C LEU A 77 -2.43 9.25 -2.61
N ASP A 78 -1.73 10.40 -2.61
CA ASP A 78 -2.24 11.67 -3.15
C ASP A 78 -2.40 11.51 -4.66
N CYS A 79 -3.66 11.55 -5.12
CA CYS A 79 -3.96 11.33 -6.53
C CYS A 79 -4.15 12.61 -7.35
N ASN A 80 -4.19 13.81 -6.75
CA ASN A 80 -4.22 15.10 -7.46
C ASN A 80 -5.11 15.14 -8.73
N ASN A 81 -6.28 14.48 -8.70
CA ASN A 81 -7.20 14.34 -9.85
C ASN A 81 -6.56 13.64 -11.07
N ALA A 82 -5.71 12.64 -10.86
CA ALA A 82 -5.07 11.80 -11.87
C ALA A 82 -5.65 10.38 -11.82
N PRO A 83 -6.69 10.06 -12.63
CA PRO A 83 -7.46 8.83 -12.46
C PRO A 83 -6.64 7.55 -12.64
N LYS A 84 -5.64 7.53 -13.54
CA LYS A 84 -4.73 6.38 -13.68
C LYS A 84 -3.89 6.12 -12.44
N ARG A 85 -3.51 7.16 -11.68
CA ARG A 85 -2.78 6.97 -10.42
C ARG A 85 -3.68 6.34 -9.36
N GLU A 86 -4.97 6.70 -9.34
CA GLU A 86 -5.97 6.07 -8.47
C GLU A 86 -6.12 4.59 -8.81
N ILE A 87 -6.27 4.26 -10.10
CA ILE A 87 -6.36 2.87 -10.57
C ILE A 87 -5.14 2.05 -10.15
N ILE A 88 -3.92 2.57 -10.32
CA ILE A 88 -2.69 1.86 -9.92
C ILE A 88 -2.60 1.70 -8.40
N ARG A 89 -2.92 2.74 -7.62
CA ARG A 89 -2.93 2.68 -6.16
C ARG A 89 -3.88 1.60 -5.68
N ASP A 90 -5.12 1.65 -6.18
CA ASP A 90 -6.19 0.74 -5.76
C ASP A 90 -5.88 -0.69 -6.21
N PHE A 91 -5.28 -0.87 -7.39
CA PHE A 91 -4.75 -2.15 -7.86
C PHE A 91 -3.67 -2.68 -6.91
N ALA A 92 -2.64 -1.88 -6.58
CA ALA A 92 -1.52 -2.35 -5.76
C ALA A 92 -1.99 -2.78 -4.36
N ILE A 93 -2.92 -2.03 -3.75
CA ILE A 93 -3.52 -2.41 -2.48
C ILE A 93 -4.31 -3.71 -2.63
N SER A 94 -5.12 -3.82 -3.69
CA SER A 94 -5.94 -5.02 -3.94
C SER A 94 -5.09 -6.25 -4.23
N TYR A 95 -3.98 -6.09 -4.94
CA TYR A 95 -2.98 -7.11 -5.23
C TYR A 95 -2.42 -7.68 -3.94
N VAL A 96 -1.95 -6.80 -3.04
CA VAL A 96 -1.38 -7.19 -1.75
C VAL A 96 -2.43 -7.81 -0.82
N GLU A 97 -3.68 -7.34 -0.88
CA GLU A 97 -4.78 -7.88 -0.07
C GLU A 97 -5.36 -9.20 -0.60
N GLY A 98 -5.22 -9.47 -1.91
CA GLY A 98 -6.02 -10.49 -2.60
C GLY A 98 -7.49 -10.08 -2.77
N ASN A 99 -7.78 -8.77 -2.83
CA ASN A 99 -9.13 -8.23 -2.87
C ASN A 99 -9.75 -8.30 -4.28
N LYS A 100 -10.59 -9.31 -4.50
CA LYS A 100 -11.26 -9.55 -5.79
C LYS A 100 -12.06 -8.34 -6.29
N TYR A 101 -12.76 -7.63 -5.41
CA TYR A 101 -13.57 -6.48 -5.83
C TYR A 101 -12.70 -5.35 -6.38
N GLY A 102 -11.55 -5.09 -5.76
CA GLY A 102 -10.63 -4.07 -6.23
C GLY A 102 -9.99 -4.41 -7.59
N PHE A 103 -9.73 -5.69 -7.88
CA PHE A 103 -9.30 -6.12 -9.22
C PHE A 103 -10.34 -5.83 -10.30
N VAL A 104 -11.60 -6.19 -10.04
CA VAL A 104 -12.70 -5.94 -11.01
C VAL A 104 -12.87 -4.46 -11.31
N MET A 105 -12.58 -3.58 -10.33
CA MET A 105 -12.69 -2.13 -10.51
C MET A 105 -11.49 -1.50 -11.23
N THR A 106 -10.34 -2.17 -11.27
CA THR A 106 -9.08 -1.58 -11.74
C THR A 106 -8.53 -2.23 -13.00
N CYS A 107 -8.94 -3.45 -13.30
CA CYS A 107 -8.35 -4.28 -14.34
C CYS A 107 -9.40 -4.81 -15.32
N ASP A 108 -8.96 -5.02 -16.56
CA ASP A 108 -9.74 -5.63 -17.62
C ASP A 108 -9.95 -7.13 -17.38
N GLU A 109 -11.08 -7.69 -17.82
CA GLU A 109 -11.43 -9.09 -17.57
C GLU A 109 -10.41 -10.09 -18.10
N ASP A 110 -9.75 -9.74 -19.21
CA ASP A 110 -8.74 -10.56 -19.89
C ASP A 110 -7.30 -10.17 -19.51
N MET A 111 -7.10 -9.44 -18.41
CA MET A 111 -5.78 -8.94 -18.03
C MET A 111 -4.74 -10.06 -17.93
N SER A 112 -3.48 -9.72 -18.20
CA SER A 112 -2.34 -10.59 -17.94
C SER A 112 -1.50 -10.08 -16.76
N LEU A 113 -1.01 -11.02 -15.95
CA LEU A 113 -0.10 -10.75 -14.84
C LEU A 113 1.14 -11.62 -14.99
N ASN A 114 2.27 -10.99 -15.25
CA ASN A 114 3.58 -11.61 -15.37
C ASN A 114 4.39 -11.40 -14.09
N ILE A 115 4.53 -12.44 -13.29
CA ILE A 115 5.29 -12.48 -12.04
C ILE A 115 6.68 -13.01 -12.35
N LEU A 116 7.66 -12.12 -12.40
CA LEU A 116 9.01 -12.49 -12.82
C LEU A 116 9.83 -13.11 -11.67
N PRO A 117 10.70 -14.10 -11.99
CA PRO A 117 10.92 -14.73 -13.29
C PRO A 117 10.01 -15.96 -13.55
N ALA A 118 9.01 -16.19 -12.72
CA ALA A 118 8.51 -17.53 -12.44
C ALA A 118 7.20 -17.90 -13.14
N GLN A 119 6.31 -16.95 -13.41
CA GLN A 119 4.93 -17.29 -13.77
C GLN A 119 4.21 -16.20 -14.56
N GLU A 120 3.47 -16.61 -15.59
CA GLU A 120 2.49 -15.77 -16.28
C GLU A 120 1.08 -16.30 -15.99
N LEU A 121 0.14 -15.39 -15.73
CA LEU A 121 -1.25 -15.67 -15.39
C LEU A 121 -2.16 -14.88 -16.31
N GLN A 122 -3.25 -15.51 -16.78
CA GLN A 122 -4.17 -14.86 -17.71
C GLN A 122 -5.62 -14.89 -17.21
N GLY A 123 -6.26 -13.73 -17.27
CA GLY A 123 -7.63 -13.52 -16.84
C GLY A 123 -7.81 -13.52 -15.32
N MET A 124 -8.93 -12.94 -14.89
CA MET A 124 -9.23 -12.72 -13.47
C MET A 124 -9.29 -13.99 -12.62
N GLN A 125 -9.71 -15.11 -13.22
CA GLN A 125 -9.88 -16.36 -12.48
C GLN A 125 -8.54 -16.96 -12.05
N GLU A 126 -7.56 -17.02 -12.95
CA GLU A 126 -6.23 -17.56 -12.65
C GLU A 126 -5.49 -16.68 -11.64
N ILE A 127 -5.53 -15.37 -11.85
CA ILE A 127 -4.94 -14.37 -10.94
C ILE A 127 -5.52 -14.51 -9.54
N HIS A 128 -6.84 -14.59 -9.41
CA HIS A 128 -7.48 -14.74 -8.11
C HIS A 128 -7.09 -16.03 -7.40
N GLN A 129 -7.01 -17.15 -8.13
CA GLN A 129 -6.57 -18.43 -7.56
C GLN A 129 -5.11 -18.39 -7.09
N HIS A 130 -4.24 -17.70 -7.81
CA HIS A 130 -2.85 -17.50 -7.42
C HIS A 130 -2.75 -16.67 -6.12
N LEU A 131 -3.44 -15.52 -6.06
CA LEU A 131 -3.41 -14.64 -4.88
C LEU A 131 -3.96 -15.31 -3.61
N LEU A 132 -4.91 -16.24 -3.74
CA LEU A 132 -5.40 -17.03 -2.61
C LEU A 132 -4.36 -18.03 -2.08
N LYS A 133 -3.47 -18.54 -2.94
CA LYS A 133 -2.44 -19.52 -2.57
C LYS A 133 -1.22 -18.85 -1.94
N GLU A 134 -0.75 -17.77 -2.56
CA GLU A 134 0.46 -17.03 -2.13
C GLU A 134 0.14 -15.91 -1.13
N LYS A 135 -0.99 -16.01 -0.41
CA LYS A 135 -1.44 -14.95 0.48
C LYS A 135 -0.38 -14.65 1.54
N HIS A 136 0.22 -13.48 1.44
CA HIS A 136 1.08 -12.95 2.49
C HIS A 136 0.24 -12.28 3.56
N ASP A 137 0.49 -12.65 4.82
CA ASP A 137 -0.05 -11.91 5.95
C ASP A 137 0.72 -10.58 6.05
N ILE A 138 0.27 -9.57 5.32
CA ILE A 138 0.86 -8.23 5.31
C ILE A 138 0.26 -7.40 6.44
N SER A 139 1.11 -6.67 7.15
CA SER A 139 0.71 -5.71 8.19
C SER A 139 0.72 -4.27 7.70
N MET A 140 1.53 -3.98 6.67
CA MET A 140 1.75 -2.64 6.14
C MET A 140 2.15 -2.67 4.67
N LEU A 141 1.68 -1.69 3.90
CA LEU A 141 2.15 -1.34 2.56
C LEU A 141 2.51 0.15 2.51
N ASP A 142 3.76 0.47 2.15
CA ASP A 142 4.23 1.82 1.83
C ASP A 142 4.37 1.96 0.30
N LEU A 143 3.43 2.64 -0.34
CA LEU A 143 3.49 2.97 -1.76
C LEU A 143 4.39 4.19 -1.97
N LYS A 144 5.66 3.97 -2.31
CA LYS A 144 6.68 5.03 -2.38
C LYS A 144 6.47 5.97 -3.57
N SER A 145 6.09 5.44 -4.73
CA SER A 145 5.84 6.24 -5.93
C SER A 145 4.85 5.59 -6.87
N ILE A 146 4.09 6.43 -7.57
CA ILE A 146 3.18 6.05 -8.66
C ILE A 146 3.38 7.05 -9.79
N ILE A 147 3.71 6.55 -10.98
CA ILE A 147 3.91 7.34 -12.19
C ILE A 147 3.04 6.80 -13.32
N THR A 148 2.62 7.70 -14.22
CA THR A 148 1.76 7.36 -15.36
C THR A 148 2.10 8.24 -16.56
N HIS A 149 2.17 7.66 -17.75
CA HIS A 149 2.32 8.39 -19.02
C HIS A 149 1.64 7.65 -20.17
N GLY A 150 0.66 8.28 -20.82
CA GLY A 150 -0.04 7.64 -21.95
C GLY A 150 -0.74 6.35 -21.52
N LYS A 151 -0.33 5.19 -22.08
CA LYS A 151 -0.82 3.85 -21.70
C LYS A 151 0.03 3.18 -20.63
N GLU A 152 1.14 3.78 -20.24
CA GLU A 152 2.11 3.16 -19.34
C GLU A 152 1.93 3.71 -17.93
N GLY A 153 2.18 2.87 -16.96
CA GLY A 153 2.20 3.21 -15.55
C GLY A 153 3.24 2.36 -14.81
N ALA A 154 3.68 2.86 -13.66
CA ALA A 154 4.47 2.07 -12.75
C ALA A 154 4.20 2.52 -11.31
N ALA A 155 4.30 1.57 -10.40
CA ALA A 155 4.33 1.83 -8.97
C ALA A 155 5.40 0.98 -8.32
N TYR A 156 6.00 1.49 -7.25
CA TYR A 156 6.83 0.68 -6.39
C TYR A 156 6.63 1.07 -4.93
N GLY A 157 6.91 0.12 -4.06
CA GLY A 157 6.70 0.26 -2.64
C GLY A 157 7.43 -0.80 -1.85
N SER A 158 7.16 -0.82 -0.56
CA SER A 158 7.61 -1.88 0.34
C SER A 158 6.46 -2.34 1.21
N ALA A 159 6.32 -3.64 1.39
CA ALA A 159 5.40 -4.24 2.35
C ALA A 159 6.16 -4.81 3.55
N VAL A 160 5.49 -4.84 4.71
CA VAL A 160 6.01 -5.51 5.91
C VAL A 160 5.03 -6.61 6.30
N THR A 161 5.52 -7.85 6.39
CA THR A 161 4.72 -9.00 6.82
C THR A 161 4.35 -8.88 8.30
N THR A 162 3.35 -9.63 8.76
CA THR A 162 3.01 -9.74 10.19
C THR A 162 4.14 -10.32 11.05
N LYS A 163 5.14 -10.94 10.40
CA LYS A 163 6.37 -11.43 11.04
C LYS A 163 7.48 -10.37 11.09
N GLY A 164 7.26 -9.20 10.49
CA GLY A 164 8.22 -8.09 10.45
C GLY A 164 9.25 -8.20 9.32
N GLU A 165 9.03 -9.08 8.34
CA GLU A 165 9.90 -9.19 7.16
C GLU A 165 9.55 -8.09 6.16
N SER A 166 10.56 -7.43 5.58
CA SER A 166 10.37 -6.40 4.57
C SER A 166 10.41 -7.03 3.18
N ILE A 167 9.51 -6.62 2.30
CA ILE A 167 9.44 -7.06 0.90
C ILE A 167 9.35 -5.81 0.03
N ASP A 168 10.28 -5.63 -0.91
CA ASP A 168 10.18 -4.57 -1.91
C ASP A 168 9.38 -5.06 -3.12
N LEU A 169 8.46 -4.23 -3.59
CA LEU A 169 7.47 -4.56 -4.61
C LEU A 169 7.54 -3.53 -5.75
N ALA A 170 7.50 -3.98 -7.00
CA ALA A 170 7.37 -3.11 -8.16
C ALA A 170 6.38 -3.67 -9.17
N TRP A 171 5.49 -2.81 -9.65
CA TRP A 171 4.49 -3.10 -10.67
C TRP A 171 4.72 -2.17 -11.87
N PHE A 172 4.91 -2.76 -13.05
CA PHE A 172 4.90 -2.08 -14.34
C PHE A 172 3.60 -2.42 -15.04
N ILE A 173 2.91 -1.41 -15.54
CA ILE A 173 1.49 -1.51 -15.88
C ILE A 173 1.26 -0.94 -17.28
N GLU A 174 0.51 -1.67 -18.09
CA GLU A 174 -0.04 -1.19 -19.35
C GLU A 174 -1.58 -1.12 -19.26
N PHE A 175 -2.14 0.00 -19.66
CA PHE A 175 -3.59 0.24 -19.73
C PHE A 175 -4.13 -0.06 -21.13
N LYS A 176 -5.38 -0.54 -21.23
CA LYS A 176 -6.08 -0.78 -22.50
C LYS A 176 -6.00 0.38 -23.50
N SER A 177 -6.01 1.63 -22.99
CA SER A 177 -5.98 2.81 -23.84
C SER A 177 -5.40 4.04 -23.13
N HIS A 178 -5.17 5.11 -23.91
CA HIS A 178 -4.73 6.41 -23.39
C HIS A 178 -5.82 7.14 -22.59
N LYS A 179 -7.09 6.69 -22.62
CA LYS A 179 -8.19 7.30 -21.87
C LYS A 179 -7.86 7.36 -20.38
N LYS A 180 -8.32 8.41 -19.70
CA LYS A 180 -7.99 8.67 -18.29
C LYS A 180 -8.47 7.55 -17.35
N ASP A 181 -9.57 6.91 -17.69
CA ASP A 181 -10.29 5.86 -16.95
C ASP A 181 -10.06 4.46 -17.55
N ALA A 182 -9.06 4.29 -18.41
CA ALA A 182 -8.73 2.99 -18.97
C ALA A 182 -8.33 2.02 -17.85
N LEU A 183 -8.87 0.80 -17.90
CA LEU A 183 -8.50 -0.29 -17.00
C LEU A 183 -7.13 -0.86 -17.36
N ILE A 184 -6.50 -1.49 -16.37
CA ILE A 184 -5.23 -2.20 -16.51
C ILE A 184 -5.43 -3.43 -17.39
N ASP A 185 -4.58 -3.58 -18.41
CA ASP A 185 -4.57 -4.71 -19.34
C ASP A 185 -3.42 -5.68 -19.03
N GLN A 186 -2.25 -5.16 -18.68
CA GLN A 186 -1.07 -5.96 -18.41
C GLN A 186 -0.34 -5.45 -17.19
N VAL A 187 0.17 -6.37 -16.38
CA VAL A 187 1.05 -6.07 -15.25
C VAL A 187 2.27 -6.97 -15.30
N THR A 188 3.45 -6.38 -15.24
CA THR A 188 4.69 -7.08 -14.90
C THR A 188 5.06 -6.76 -13.46
N PHE A 189 5.22 -7.78 -12.64
CA PHE A 189 5.45 -7.68 -11.20
C PHE A 189 6.82 -8.24 -10.82
N PHE A 190 7.50 -7.50 -9.94
CA PHE A 190 8.75 -7.89 -9.31
C PHE A 190 8.61 -7.86 -7.80
N GLU A 191 9.14 -8.91 -7.18
CA GLU A 191 9.27 -9.02 -5.74
C GLU A 191 10.74 -9.22 -5.38
N VAL A 192 11.22 -8.45 -4.40
CA VAL A 192 12.58 -8.56 -3.87
C VAL A 192 12.50 -8.77 -2.35
N ARG A 193 13.13 -9.84 -1.88
CA ARG A 193 13.23 -10.22 -0.46
C ARG A 193 14.69 -10.21 0.00
#